data_AF-A0A9P4M2H3-F1
#
_entry.id   AF-A0A9P4M2H3-F1
#
_cell.length_a   1.000
_cell.length_b   1.000
_cell.length_c   1.000
_cell.angle_alpha   90.00
_cell.angle_beta   90.00
_cell.angle_gamma   90.00
#
_symmetry.space_group_name_H-M   'P 1'
#
loop_
_entity.id
_entity.type
_entity.pdbx_description
1 polymer ?
#
loop_
_entity_poly.entity_id
_entity_poly.type
_entity_poly.pdbx_seq_one_letter_code
_entity_poly.pdbx_strand_id
1 'polypeptide(L)'
;MYVQWLYEGAIFSSFPDDETLETLSGGHETYLHSREIPRLIELYLLGSYLQDEAFRNAVMDALVDWIETKDRFPIREVGMVFEHTSKSSPLRQLFIDLHVLILRGPTPVRTAKVTNFPGIYEFWGAIGRELTRTRSGAMPRESEVPWKFDNCRYHEHSDRKAKEWGRIPK
;
A
#
# COMPACT_ATOMS: atom_id res chain seq x y z
N MET A 1 -8.83 17.32 -1.29
CA MET A 1 -7.57 16.62 -1.57
C MET A 1 -7.10 16.73 -3.01
N TYR A 2 -7.78 16.20 -4.05
CA TYR A 2 -7.26 16.37 -5.44
C TYR A 2 -7.13 17.84 -5.88
N VAL A 3 -8.13 18.68 -5.59
CA VAL A 3 -8.05 20.12 -5.88
C VAL A 3 -6.86 20.76 -5.16
N GLN A 4 -6.62 20.42 -3.89
CA GLN A 4 -5.48 20.95 -3.13
C GLN A 4 -4.15 20.49 -3.73
N TRP A 5 -4.05 19.24 -4.17
CA TRP A 5 -2.89 18.74 -4.89
C TRP A 5 -2.57 19.59 -6.14
N LEU A 6 -3.58 19.99 -6.92
CA LEU A 6 -3.37 20.83 -8.10
C LEU A 6 -2.78 22.21 -7.78
N TYR A 7 -3.07 22.76 -6.60
CA TYR A 7 -2.57 24.08 -6.19
C TYR A 7 -1.27 24.01 -5.40
N GLU A 8 -1.10 23.00 -4.54
CA GLU A 8 -0.04 22.95 -3.54
C GLU A 8 1.00 21.87 -3.83
N GLY A 9 0.69 20.89 -4.69
CA GLY A 9 1.58 19.76 -4.97
C GLY A 9 1.83 18.87 -3.75
N ALA A 10 0.91 18.85 -2.78
CA ALA A 10 1.01 18.08 -1.56
C ALA A 10 -0.31 17.34 -1.24
N ILE A 11 -0.18 16.17 -0.59
CA ILE A 11 -1.31 15.36 -0.10
C ILE A 11 -1.45 15.57 1.40
N PHE A 12 -2.55 16.18 1.81
CA PHE A 12 -2.91 16.35 3.23
C PHE A 12 -3.96 15.32 3.60
N SER A 13 -3.52 14.14 4.02
CA SER A 13 -4.40 13.00 4.33
C SER A 13 -4.70 12.80 5.81
N SER A 14 -3.89 13.35 6.70
CA SER A 14 -4.01 13.16 8.14
C SER A 14 -4.89 14.23 8.79
N PHE A 15 -5.89 13.80 9.55
CA PHE A 15 -6.78 14.68 10.32
C PHE A 15 -6.78 14.25 11.80
N PRO A 16 -6.97 15.19 12.74
CA PRO A 16 -6.95 14.89 14.18
C PRO A 16 -7.95 13.80 14.62
N ASP A 17 -9.06 13.66 13.91
CA ASP A 17 -10.17 12.74 14.24
C ASP A 17 -10.15 11.45 13.42
N ASP A 18 -9.05 11.13 12.72
CA ASP A 18 -8.98 9.96 11.82
C ASP A 18 -8.84 8.62 12.53
N GLU A 19 -8.50 8.62 13.82
CA GLU A 19 -8.31 7.41 14.63
C GLU A 19 -9.52 7.18 15.54
N THR A 20 -10.32 6.16 15.22
CA THR A 20 -11.47 5.77 16.03
C THR A 20 -11.28 4.37 16.60
N LEU A 21 -11.57 4.19 17.90
CA LEU A 21 -11.62 2.87 18.51
C LEU A 21 -12.94 2.19 18.13
N GLU A 22 -12.87 1.13 17.33
CA GLU A 22 -14.01 0.29 17.01
C GLU A 22 -13.97 -0.99 17.84
N THR A 23 -15.06 -1.27 18.55
CA THR A 23 -15.29 -2.54 19.25
C THR A 23 -16.06 -3.47 18.33
N LEU A 24 -15.50 -4.63 18.01
CA LEU A 24 -16.24 -5.64 17.23
C LEU A 24 -17.43 -6.18 18.04
N SER A 25 -18.53 -6.46 17.35
CA SER A 25 -19.73 -7.08 17.94
C SER A 25 -19.33 -8.43 18.54
N GLY A 26 -19.23 -8.49 19.88
CA GLY A 26 -18.58 -9.57 20.63
C GLY A 26 -17.73 -9.11 21.81
N GLY A 27 -17.42 -7.81 21.91
CA GLY A 27 -16.95 -7.16 23.15
C GLY A 27 -15.53 -7.51 23.61
N HIS A 28 -14.79 -8.35 22.89
CA HIS A 28 -13.47 -8.81 23.32
C HIS A 28 -12.27 -8.14 22.64
N GLU A 29 -12.46 -7.37 21.56
CA GLU A 29 -11.35 -6.68 20.90
C GLU A 29 -11.75 -5.28 20.41
N THR A 30 -11.02 -4.27 20.89
CA THR A 30 -11.01 -2.90 20.39
C THR A 30 -9.85 -2.72 19.43
N TYR A 31 -10.12 -2.18 18.25
CA TYR A 31 -9.12 -1.88 17.23
C TYR A 31 -9.15 -0.40 16.88
N LEU A 32 -7.97 0.18 16.63
CA LEU A 32 -7.88 1.53 16.11
C LEU A 32 -8.10 1.49 14.59
N HIS A 33 -9.26 1.95 14.16
CA HIS A 33 -9.59 2.11 12.75
C HIS A 33 -9.07 3.48 12.29
N SER A 34 -8.22 3.47 11.26
CA SER A 34 -7.75 4.69 10.60
C SER A 34 -8.59 4.95 9.36
N ARG A 35 -9.23 6.12 9.30
CA ARG A 35 -9.95 6.59 8.10
C ARG A 35 -9.02 7.09 7.00
N GLU A 36 -7.74 7.29 7.34
CA GLU A 36 -6.75 7.83 6.44
C GLU A 36 -6.39 6.86 5.31
N ILE A 37 -6.25 5.56 5.61
CA ILE A 37 -5.88 4.55 4.61
C ILE A 37 -6.96 4.39 3.53
N PRO A 38 -8.25 4.14 3.86
CA PRO A 38 -9.30 4.06 2.84
C PRO A 38 -9.33 5.30 1.95
N ARG A 39 -9.19 6.48 2.54
CA ARG A 39 -9.13 7.76 1.82
C ARG A 39 -7.93 7.83 0.87
N LEU A 40 -6.73 7.46 1.30
CA LEU A 40 -5.55 7.41 0.43
C LEU A 40 -5.75 6.44 -0.74
N ILE A 41 -6.38 5.28 -0.50
CA ILE A 41 -6.72 4.33 -1.57
C ILE A 41 -7.74 4.95 -2.54
N GLU A 42 -8.80 5.61 -2.04
CA GLU A 42 -9.76 6.33 -2.87
C GLU A 42 -9.10 7.41 -3.73
N LEU A 43 -8.13 8.16 -3.17
CA LEU A 43 -7.36 9.14 -3.93
C LEU A 43 -6.50 8.48 -5.02
N TYR A 44 -5.88 7.34 -4.73
CA TYR A 44 -5.13 6.61 -5.75
C TYR A 44 -6.05 6.15 -6.89
N LEU A 45 -7.22 5.62 -6.55
CA LEU A 45 -8.24 5.21 -7.54
C LEU A 45 -8.76 6.41 -8.34
N LEU A 46 -8.98 7.56 -7.70
CA LEU A 46 -9.32 8.81 -8.38
C LEU A 46 -8.20 9.23 -9.34
N GLY A 47 -6.94 9.15 -8.91
CA GLY A 47 -5.80 9.41 -9.77
C GLY A 47 -5.73 8.47 -10.97
N SER A 48 -6.08 7.19 -10.77
CA SER A 48 -6.19 6.20 -11.85
C SER A 48 -7.26 6.60 -12.86
N TYR A 49 -8.45 6.96 -12.37
CA TYR A 49 -9.56 7.43 -13.19
C TYR A 49 -9.20 8.70 -14.00
N LEU A 50 -8.51 9.64 -13.36
CA LEU A 50 -8.06 10.89 -13.98
C LEU A 50 -6.82 10.73 -14.87
N GLN A 51 -6.21 9.54 -14.90
CA GLN A 51 -4.95 9.26 -15.58
C GLN A 51 -3.78 10.16 -15.12
N ASP A 52 -3.83 10.66 -13.89
CA ASP A 52 -2.82 11.54 -13.29
C ASP A 52 -1.73 10.72 -12.59
N GLU A 53 -0.68 10.38 -13.33
CA GLU A 53 0.47 9.60 -12.86
C GLU A 53 1.18 10.28 -11.67
N ALA A 54 1.40 11.59 -11.75
CA ALA A 54 2.11 12.33 -10.71
C ALA A 54 1.32 12.33 -9.40
N PHE A 55 -0.01 12.50 -9.48
CA PHE A 55 -0.88 12.39 -8.34
C PHE A 55 -0.89 10.97 -7.75
N ARG A 56 -0.99 9.92 -8.59
CA ARG A 56 -0.92 8.53 -8.12
C ARG A 56 0.38 8.23 -7.38
N ASN A 57 1.51 8.69 -7.89
CA ASN A 57 2.81 8.51 -7.24
C ASN A 57 2.89 9.27 -5.91
N ALA A 58 2.40 10.51 -5.85
CA ALA A 58 2.36 11.27 -4.60
C ALA A 58 1.45 10.62 -3.54
N VAL A 59 0.33 10.03 -3.95
CA VAL A 59 -0.53 9.25 -3.05
C VAL A 59 0.17 7.96 -2.59
N MET A 60 0.96 7.32 -3.46
CA MET A 60 1.76 6.16 -3.09
C MET A 60 2.82 6.51 -2.05
N ASP A 61 3.49 7.65 -2.21
CA ASP A 61 4.46 8.16 -1.24
C ASP A 61 3.79 8.42 0.12
N ALA A 62 2.61 9.03 0.11
CA ALA A 62 1.83 9.25 1.34
C ALA A 62 1.41 7.93 2.02
N LEU A 63 1.06 6.89 1.24
CA LEU A 63 0.75 5.56 1.79
C LEU A 63 1.97 4.92 2.45
N VAL A 64 3.14 5.01 1.81
CA VAL A 64 4.40 4.46 2.35
C VAL A 64 4.80 5.21 3.62
N ASP A 65 4.76 6.55 3.60
CA ASP A 65 5.08 7.40 4.75
C ASP A 65 4.16 7.09 5.95
N TRP A 66 2.87 6.85 5.68
CA TRP A 66 1.92 6.43 6.72
C TRP A 66 2.30 5.09 7.34
N ILE A 67 2.66 4.09 6.53
CA ILE A 67 3.06 2.74 6.99
C ILE A 67 4.30 2.85 7.87
N GLU A 68 5.29 3.65 7.45
CA GLU A 68 6.53 3.86 8.21
C GLU A 68 6.30 4.63 9.52
N THR A 69 5.49 5.68 9.48
CA THR A 69 5.25 6.55 10.63
C THR A 69 4.38 5.88 11.69
N LYS A 70 3.37 5.10 11.26
CA LYS A 70 2.42 4.45 12.18
C LYS A 70 2.86 3.05 12.61
N ASP A 71 3.87 2.47 11.95
CA ASP A 71 4.33 1.08 12.11
C ASP A 71 3.15 0.09 12.03
N ARG A 72 2.28 0.30 11.03
CA ARG A 72 1.02 -0.44 10.86
C ARG A 72 0.81 -0.84 9.42
N PHE A 73 0.18 -2.01 9.25
CA PHE A 73 -0.13 -2.57 7.94
C PHE A 73 -1.63 -2.47 7.63
N PRO A 74 -2.02 -1.90 6.48
CA PRO A 74 -3.42 -1.86 6.03
C PRO A 74 -3.87 -3.23 5.50
N ILE A 75 -4.41 -4.08 6.39
CA ILE A 75 -4.81 -5.46 6.04
C ILE A 75 -6.27 -5.54 5.55
N ARG A 76 -7.14 -4.61 5.98
CA ARG A 76 -8.59 -4.71 5.73
C ARG A 76 -8.97 -4.26 4.33
N GLU A 77 -8.18 -3.36 3.76
CA GLU A 77 -8.48 -2.67 2.52
C GLU A 77 -8.02 -3.46 1.29
N VAL A 78 -7.47 -4.66 1.49
CA VAL A 78 -7.07 -5.58 0.40
C VAL A 78 -8.22 -5.80 -0.59
N GLY A 79 -9.44 -6.02 -0.09
CA GLY A 79 -10.60 -6.25 -0.95
C GLY A 79 -10.87 -5.07 -1.86
N MET A 80 -10.89 -3.86 -1.29
CA MET A 80 -11.07 -2.61 -2.04
C MET A 80 -9.99 -2.44 -3.11
N VAL A 81 -8.73 -2.69 -2.78
CA VAL A 81 -7.61 -2.60 -3.72
C VAL A 81 -7.74 -3.62 -4.85
N PHE A 82 -7.99 -4.90 -4.53
CA PHE A 82 -8.06 -5.97 -5.53
C PHE A 82 -9.30 -5.92 -6.41
N GLU A 83 -10.37 -5.26 -5.97
CA GLU A 83 -11.57 -5.06 -6.77
C GLU A 83 -11.44 -3.90 -7.77
N HIS A 84 -10.78 -2.80 -7.38
CA HIS A 84 -10.82 -1.54 -8.12
C HIS A 84 -9.56 -1.19 -8.92
N THR A 85 -8.51 -2.00 -8.85
CA THR A 85 -7.26 -1.75 -9.59
C THR A 85 -7.00 -2.80 -10.66
N SER A 86 -6.01 -2.63 -11.53
CA SER A 86 -5.59 -3.67 -12.49
C SER A 86 -4.55 -4.62 -11.87
N LYS A 87 -4.34 -5.80 -12.48
CA LYS A 87 -3.34 -6.78 -12.00
C LYS A 87 -1.90 -6.25 -11.98
N SER A 88 -1.62 -5.26 -12.82
CA SER A 88 -0.31 -4.59 -12.92
C SER A 88 -0.23 -3.31 -12.08
N SER A 89 -1.26 -2.99 -11.29
CA SER A 89 -1.27 -1.77 -10.48
C SER A 89 -0.20 -1.84 -9.39
N PRO A 90 0.65 -0.80 -9.27
CA PRO A 90 1.62 -0.70 -8.19
C PRO A 90 0.99 -0.76 -6.79
N LEU A 91 -0.24 -0.25 -6.62
CA LEU A 91 -0.95 -0.36 -5.35
C LEU A 91 -1.23 -1.81 -4.96
N ARG A 92 -1.59 -2.69 -5.91
CA ARG A 92 -1.72 -4.12 -5.62
C ARG A 92 -0.39 -4.72 -5.20
N GLN A 93 0.69 -4.37 -5.90
CA GLN A 93 2.02 -4.88 -5.58
C GLN A 93 2.45 -4.46 -4.18
N LEU A 94 2.20 -3.21 -3.77
CA LEU A 94 2.46 -2.75 -2.40
C LEU A 94 1.72 -3.64 -1.39
N PHE A 95 0.40 -3.84 -1.57
CA PHE A 95 -0.38 -4.69 -0.66
C PHE A 95 0.11 -6.14 -0.62
N ILE A 96 0.53 -6.72 -1.75
CA ILE A 96 1.13 -8.06 -1.79
C ILE A 96 2.43 -8.08 -0.98
N ASP A 97 3.33 -7.14 -1.23
CA ASP A 97 4.63 -7.06 -0.56
C ASP A 97 4.46 -6.87 0.96
N LEU A 98 3.52 -6.04 1.40
CA LEU A 98 3.17 -5.87 2.82
C LEU A 98 2.74 -7.19 3.46
N HIS A 99 1.88 -7.97 2.79
CA HIS A 99 1.44 -9.26 3.32
C HIS A 99 2.55 -10.30 3.32
N VAL A 100 3.43 -10.30 2.32
CA VAL A 100 4.63 -11.15 2.31
C VAL A 100 5.53 -10.81 3.49
N LEU A 101 5.74 -9.53 3.80
CA LEU A 101 6.51 -9.09 4.95
C LEU A 101 5.89 -9.56 6.26
N ILE A 102 4.57 -9.40 6.45
CA ILE A 102 3.86 -9.87 7.65
C ILE A 102 4.03 -11.38 7.83
N LEU A 103 3.92 -12.16 6.76
CA LEU A 103 4.04 -13.62 6.82
C LEU A 103 5.48 -14.10 7.07
N ARG A 104 6.49 -13.29 6.74
CA ARG A 104 7.92 -13.59 6.97
C ARG A 104 8.45 -13.05 8.30
N GLY A 105 7.84 -11.97 8.80
CA GLY A 105 8.34 -11.23 9.96
C GLY A 105 8.27 -12.02 11.27
N PRO A 106 9.14 -11.70 12.25
CA PRO A 106 9.11 -12.31 13.57
C PRO A 106 7.93 -11.82 14.41
N THR A 107 7.33 -10.69 14.03
CA THR A 107 6.26 -10.04 14.77
C THR A 107 4.95 -10.77 14.49
N PRO A 108 4.27 -11.33 15.50
CA PRO A 108 2.91 -11.81 15.35
C PRO A 108 2.01 -10.57 15.21
N VAL A 109 1.98 -9.98 14.01
CA VAL A 109 0.91 -9.05 13.66
C VAL A 109 -0.35 -9.88 13.84
N ARG A 110 -1.15 -9.55 14.86
CA ARG A 110 -2.50 -10.10 15.01
C ARG A 110 -3.19 -9.81 13.70
N THR A 111 -3.21 -10.80 12.82
CA THR A 111 -3.72 -10.62 11.48
C THR A 111 -5.19 -10.31 11.65
N ALA A 112 -5.55 -9.05 11.42
CA ALA A 112 -6.94 -8.73 11.17
C ALA A 112 -7.37 -9.69 10.07
N LYS A 113 -8.42 -10.48 10.33
CA LYS A 113 -8.87 -11.47 9.37
C LYS A 113 -9.17 -10.74 8.08
N VAL A 114 -8.41 -11.05 7.03
CA VAL A 114 -8.76 -10.64 5.67
C VAL A 114 -10.15 -11.20 5.43
N THR A 115 -11.14 -10.32 5.32
CA THR A 115 -12.54 -10.70 5.11
C THR A 115 -12.67 -11.33 3.72
N ASN A 116 -13.66 -12.19 3.52
CA ASN A 116 -13.89 -12.76 2.20
C ASN A 116 -14.26 -11.65 1.20
N PHE A 117 -13.59 -11.59 0.06
CA PHE A 117 -13.84 -10.59 -0.99
C PHE A 117 -13.69 -11.19 -2.39
N PRO A 118 -14.34 -10.61 -3.43
CA PRO A 118 -14.15 -11.03 -4.81
C PRO A 118 -12.68 -10.88 -5.24
N GLY A 119 -12.00 -12.00 -5.50
CA GLY A 119 -10.57 -12.00 -5.86
C GLY A 119 -9.62 -12.44 -4.75
N ILE A 120 -10.12 -12.92 -3.60
CA ILE A 120 -9.30 -13.45 -2.51
C ILE A 120 -8.34 -14.57 -2.96
N TYR A 121 -8.74 -15.43 -3.90
CA TYR A 121 -7.87 -16.46 -4.46
C TYR A 121 -6.75 -15.89 -5.33
N GLU A 122 -7.02 -14.82 -6.08
CA GLU A 122 -5.98 -14.12 -6.85
C GLU A 122 -4.95 -13.50 -5.90
N PHE A 123 -5.43 -12.87 -4.83
CA PHE A 123 -4.60 -12.30 -3.77
C PHE A 123 -3.69 -13.33 -3.11
N TRP A 124 -4.24 -14.42 -2.57
CA TRP A 124 -3.44 -15.49 -1.97
C TRP A 124 -2.50 -16.17 -2.97
N GLY A 125 -2.95 -16.34 -4.21
CA GLY A 125 -2.10 -16.85 -5.29
C GLY A 125 -0.92 -15.93 -5.60
N ALA A 126 -1.13 -14.61 -5.58
CA ALA A 126 -0.07 -13.62 -5.76
C ALA A 126 0.94 -13.63 -4.61
N ILE A 127 0.46 -13.67 -3.36
CA ILE A 127 1.30 -13.84 -2.17
C ILE A 127 2.13 -15.12 -2.27
N GLY A 128 1.52 -16.25 -2.63
CA GLY A 128 2.24 -17.52 -2.78
C GLY A 128 3.34 -17.47 -3.84
N ARG A 129 3.10 -16.79 -4.97
CA ARG A 129 4.13 -16.53 -5.99
C ARG A 129 5.27 -15.66 -5.46
N GLU A 130 4.97 -14.60 -4.72
CA GLU A 130 6.01 -13.73 -4.18
C GLU A 130 6.81 -14.40 -3.05
N LEU A 131 6.17 -15.20 -2.19
CA LEU A 131 6.87 -16.00 -1.17
C LEU A 131 7.84 -17.00 -1.80
N THR A 132 7.44 -17.67 -2.89
CA THR A 132 8.31 -18.62 -3.61
C THR A 132 9.50 -17.90 -4.27
N ARG A 133 9.29 -16.76 -4.93
CA ARG A 133 10.36 -15.92 -5.50
C ARG A 133 11.37 -15.48 -4.44
N THR A 134 10.85 -15.08 -3.30
CA THR A 134 11.64 -14.60 -2.17
C THR A 134 12.48 -15.72 -1.54
N ARG A 135 11.93 -16.92 -1.40
CA ARG A 135 12.66 -18.11 -0.90
C ARG A 135 13.80 -18.54 -1.82
N SER A 136 13.70 -18.26 -3.12
CA SER A 136 14.77 -18.50 -4.09
C SER A 136 15.92 -17.49 -4.02
N GLY A 137 15.89 -16.53 -3.08
CA GLY A 137 16.96 -15.54 -2.88
C GLY A 137 16.87 -14.30 -3.78
N ALA A 138 15.74 -14.10 -4.48
CA ALA A 138 15.56 -12.98 -5.41
C ALA A 138 15.14 -11.64 -4.74
N MET A 139 14.97 -11.60 -3.42
CA MET A 139 14.51 -10.43 -2.66
C MET A 139 15.43 -10.13 -1.47
N PRO A 140 15.46 -8.87 -0.98
CA PRO A 140 16.25 -8.46 0.18
C PRO A 140 15.96 -9.28 1.43
N ARG A 141 16.92 -9.28 2.37
CA ARG A 141 16.86 -10.03 3.63
C ARG A 141 15.60 -9.69 4.45
N GLU A 142 15.20 -10.63 5.29
CA GLU A 142 13.95 -10.70 6.06
C GLU A 142 13.55 -9.45 6.88
N SER A 143 14.46 -8.50 7.09
CA SER A 143 14.24 -7.33 7.94
C SER A 143 13.99 -6.02 7.20
N GLU A 144 14.07 -5.99 5.87
CA GLU A 144 14.13 -4.72 5.14
C GLU A 144 12.93 -4.56 4.20
N VAL A 145 12.21 -3.45 4.35
CA VAL A 145 11.00 -3.13 3.57
C VAL A 145 11.39 -2.71 2.14
N PRO A 146 10.69 -3.17 1.08
CA PRO A 146 11.15 -2.99 -0.30
C PRO A 146 11.28 -1.53 -0.74
N TRP A 147 10.41 -0.64 -0.26
CA TRP A 147 10.44 0.78 -0.61
C TRP A 147 11.73 1.47 -0.15
N LYS A 148 12.42 0.99 0.90
CA LYS A 148 13.71 1.60 1.33
C LYS A 148 14.86 1.42 0.34
N PHE A 149 14.79 0.45 -0.57
CA PHE A 149 15.83 0.22 -1.59
C PHE A 149 15.45 0.80 -2.93
N ASP A 150 14.15 0.77 -3.24
CA ASP A 150 13.62 1.13 -4.53
C ASP A 150 12.26 1.82 -4.34
N ASN A 151 12.30 3.13 -4.13
CA ASN A 151 11.08 3.96 -4.07
C ASN A 151 10.28 3.88 -5.38
N CYS A 152 10.97 3.69 -6.51
CA CYS A 152 10.36 3.62 -7.83
C CYS A 152 9.57 2.33 -8.05
N ARG A 153 9.79 1.28 -7.25
CA ARG A 153 9.09 -0.01 -7.35
C ARG A 153 7.56 0.14 -7.33
N TYR A 154 7.07 1.15 -6.60
CA TYR A 154 5.63 1.41 -6.47
C TYR A 154 5.16 2.63 -7.27
N HIS A 155 6.06 3.26 -8.03
CA HIS A 155 5.72 4.39 -8.87
C HIS A 155 5.40 3.92 -10.29
N GLU A 156 4.48 4.65 -10.90
CA GLU A 156 4.28 4.56 -12.34
C GLU A 156 5.26 5.51 -13.00
N HIS A 157 5.88 5.03 -14.08
CA HIS A 157 6.73 5.83 -14.94
C HIS A 157 6.21 5.73 -16.35
N SER A 158 5.73 6.84 -16.90
CA SER A 158 5.63 6.95 -18.36
C SER A 158 7.04 6.79 -18.97
N ASP A 159 7.14 6.12 -20.12
CA ASP A 159 8.39 5.79 -20.84
C ASP A 159 9.36 6.97 -21.02
N ARG A 160 8.86 8.20 -20.89
CA ARG A 160 9.64 9.44 -21.01
C ARG A 160 10.45 9.77 -19.75
N LYS A 161 9.98 9.41 -18.55
CA LYS A 161 10.58 9.80 -17.25
C LYS A 161 11.49 8.73 -16.63
N ALA A 162 11.36 7.47 -17.02
CA ALA A 162 12.23 6.37 -16.55
C ALA A 162 13.73 6.62 -16.81
N LYS A 163 14.07 7.46 -17.81
CA LYS A 163 15.45 7.81 -18.16
C LYS A 163 16.09 8.89 -17.27
N GLU A 164 15.29 9.68 -16.55
CA GLU A 164 15.81 10.81 -15.76
C GLU A 164 16.15 10.40 -14.32
N TRP A 165 15.41 9.49 -13.71
CA TRP A 165 15.60 9.09 -12.31
C TRP A 165 16.56 7.90 -12.09
N GLY A 166 16.90 7.14 -13.15
CA GLY A 166 17.91 6.08 -13.10
C GLY A 166 19.37 6.57 -13.01
N ARG A 167 19.60 7.88 -12.82
CA ARG A 167 20.92 8.50 -12.64
C ARG A 167 21.00 9.23 -11.31
N ILE A 168 20.98 8.48 -10.21
CA ILE A 168 21.61 8.97 -8.98
C ILE A 168 23.10 8.66 -9.12
N PRO A 169 24.00 9.65 -9.23
CA PRO A 169 25.43 9.40 -9.24
C PRO A 169 25.85 8.79 -7.90
N LYS A 170 26.70 7.76 -7.98
CA LYS A 170 27.36 7.12 -6.83
C LYS A 170 28.25 8.11 -6.06
#